data_AF-A0A060BVQ0-F1
#
_entry.id   AF-A0A060BVQ0-F1
#
_cell.length_a   1.000
_cell.length_b   1.000
_cell.length_c   1.000
_cell.angle_alpha   90.00
_cell.angle_beta   90.00
_cell.angle_gamma   90.00
#
_symmetry.space_group_name_H-M   'P 1'
#
loop_
_entity.id
_entity.type
_entity.pdbx_description
1 polymer ?
#
loop_
_entity_poly.entity_id
_entity_poly.type
_entity_poly.pdbx_seq_one_letter_code
_entity_poly.pdbx_strand_id
1 'polypeptide(L)'
;MLLHFVICGAVNLDWLTEHNKKTPLWLFHGAVDQVVDVNYSREAYKRLNDGKREIKYTEYPGVNHNSWDNVFVEPGVFDWLF
;
A
#
# COMPACT_ATOMS: atom_id res chain seq x y z
N MET A 1 13.40 11.05 6.48
CA MET A 1 12.69 10.48 5.33
C MET A 1 11.30 10.12 5.82
N LEU A 2 10.22 10.63 5.23
CA LEU A 2 8.86 10.24 5.62
C LEU A 2 8.53 8.94 4.90
N LEU A 3 8.07 7.94 5.65
CA LEU A 3 7.67 6.61 5.20
C LEU A 3 6.17 6.49 5.39
N HIS A 4 5.44 6.03 4.38
CA HIS A 4 3.99 5.87 4.46
C HIS A 4 3.62 4.42 4.16
N PHE A 5 2.84 3.80 5.04
CA PHE A 5 2.05 2.62 4.66
C PHE A 5 0.57 3.00 4.53
N VAL A 6 -0.09 2.40 3.54
CA VAL A 6 -1.50 2.65 3.22
C VAL A 6 -2.23 1.32 3.31
N ILE A 7 -3.33 1.28 4.06
CA ILE A 7 -4.09 0.06 4.35
C ILE A 7 -5.50 0.20 3.75
N CYS A 8 -5.92 -0.77 2.95
CA CYS A 8 -7.27 -0.92 2.37
C CYS A 8 -7.92 0.40 1.88
N GLY A 9 -7.15 1.19 1.12
CA GLY A 9 -7.57 2.47 0.58
C GLY A 9 -7.17 2.65 -0.89
N ALA A 10 -7.34 3.87 -1.39
CA ALA A 10 -6.97 4.26 -2.74
C ALA A 10 -5.95 5.40 -2.73
N VAL A 11 -5.15 5.48 -3.79
CA VAL A 11 -4.11 6.50 -3.96
C VAL A 11 -4.47 7.37 -5.17
N ASN A 12 -4.46 8.70 -5.00
CA ASN A 12 -4.49 9.61 -6.14
C ASN A 12 -3.12 9.60 -6.84
N LEU A 13 -2.99 8.80 -7.90
CA LEU A 13 -1.71 8.54 -8.57
C LEU A 13 -1.16 9.76 -9.30
N ASP A 14 -2.02 10.58 -9.91
CA ASP A 14 -1.58 11.78 -10.62
C ASP A 14 -1.00 12.78 -9.64
N TRP A 15 -1.73 13.09 -8.56
CA TRP A 15 -1.23 13.99 -7.52
C TRP A 15 0.08 13.47 -6.89
N LEU A 16 0.13 12.17 -6.56
CA LEU A 16 1.30 11.56 -5.93
C LEU A 16 2.52 11.60 -6.85
N THR A 17 2.34 11.32 -8.13
CA THR A 17 3.44 11.33 -9.11
C THR A 17 3.89 12.75 -9.47
N GLU A 18 3.05 13.77 -9.33
CA GLU A 18 3.43 15.17 -9.49
C GLU A 18 4.17 15.74 -8.28
N HIS A 19 3.66 15.52 -7.07
CA HIS A 19 4.04 16.27 -5.88
C HIS A 19 4.93 15.49 -4.91
N ASN A 20 4.89 14.16 -4.92
CA ASN A 20 5.67 13.35 -4.00
C ASN A 20 6.26 12.11 -4.68
N LYS A 21 7.26 12.34 -5.53
CA LYS A 21 7.90 11.32 -6.37
C LYS A 21 8.78 10.31 -5.63
N LYS A 22 9.23 10.63 -4.42
CA LYS A 22 10.34 9.91 -3.76
C LYS A 22 9.97 9.22 -2.45
N THR A 23 8.89 9.63 -1.77
CA THR A 23 8.50 8.96 -0.51
C THR A 23 8.26 7.47 -0.76
N PRO A 24 8.96 6.59 -0.01
CA PRO A 24 8.69 5.16 -0.05
C PRO A 24 7.26 4.85 0.37
N LEU A 25 6.67 3.84 -0.25
CA LEU A 25 5.28 3.46 -0.03
C LEU A 25 5.16 1.95 0.19
N TRP A 26 4.45 1.53 1.23
CA TRP A 26 4.04 0.12 1.39
C TRP A 26 2.52 0.02 1.38
N LEU A 27 1.98 -0.62 0.33
CA LEU A 27 0.56 -0.83 0.17
C LEU A 27 0.15 -2.17 0.82
N PHE A 28 -0.96 -2.16 1.56
CA PHE A 28 -1.55 -3.33 2.19
C PHE A 28 -3.04 -3.44 1.86
N HIS A 29 -3.51 -4.65 1.55
CA HIS A 29 -4.94 -4.86 1.23
C HIS A 29 -5.40 -6.30 1.52
N GLY A 30 -6.68 -6.47 1.86
CA GLY A 30 -7.33 -7.77 1.85
C GLY A 30 -7.70 -8.22 0.43
N ALA A 31 -7.42 -9.48 0.07
CA ALA A 31 -7.64 -9.99 -1.29
C ALA A 31 -9.13 -10.05 -1.70
N VAL A 32 -10.03 -10.07 -0.72
CA VAL A 32 -11.49 -10.19 -0.91
C VAL A 32 -12.24 -9.05 -0.23
N ASP A 33 -11.61 -7.88 -0.11
CA ASP A 33 -12.26 -6.68 0.44
C ASP A 33 -13.51 -6.31 -0.39
N GLN A 34 -14.66 -6.28 0.29
CA GLN A 34 -15.98 -5.98 -0.30
C GLN A 34 -16.41 -4.53 -0.10
N VAL A 35 -15.65 -3.74 0.66
CA VAL A 35 -15.92 -2.33 0.96
C VAL A 35 -15.07 -1.43 0.07
N VAL A 36 -13.78 -1.74 -0.07
CA VAL A 36 -12.85 -1.04 -0.96
C VAL A 36 -12.25 -2.08 -1.91
N ASP A 37 -12.42 -1.89 -3.22
CA ASP A 37 -11.91 -2.84 -4.19
C ASP A 37 -10.37 -2.92 -4.13
N VAL A 38 -9.85 -4.12 -3.87
CA VAL A 38 -8.41 -4.44 -3.87
C VAL A 38 -7.67 -3.96 -5.12
N ASN A 39 -8.37 -3.84 -6.25
CA ASN A 39 -7.82 -3.33 -7.50
C ASN A 39 -7.26 -1.90 -7.37
N TYR A 40 -7.75 -1.08 -6.44
CA TYR A 40 -7.14 0.24 -6.17
C TYR A 40 -5.68 0.13 -5.75
N SER A 41 -5.35 -0.83 -4.89
CA SER A 41 -3.96 -1.05 -4.47
C SER A 41 -3.13 -1.78 -5.53
N ARG A 42 -3.73 -2.73 -6.27
CA ARG A 42 -3.04 -3.43 -7.38
C ARG A 42 -2.62 -2.47 -8.49
N GLU A 43 -3.52 -1.62 -8.95
CA GLU A 43 -3.22 -0.64 -10.00
C GLU A 43 -2.25 0.44 -9.50
N ALA A 44 -2.37 0.86 -8.24
CA ALA A 44 -1.40 1.78 -7.64
C ALA A 44 0.01 1.18 -7.61
N TYR A 45 0.16 -0.06 -7.16
CA TYR A 45 1.45 -0.76 -7.17
C TYR A 45 2.02 -0.86 -8.58
N LYS A 46 1.22 -1.33 -9.53
CA LYS A 46 1.61 -1.46 -10.95
C LYS A 46 2.08 -0.14 -11.55
N ARG A 47 1.42 0.98 -11.24
CA ARG A 47 1.76 2.30 -11.78
C ARG A 47 3.01 2.90 -11.15
N LEU A 48 3.21 2.67 -9.85
CA LEU A 48 4.28 3.28 -9.07
C LEU A 48 5.56 2.43 -9.02
N ASN A 49 5.49 1.15 -9.41
CA ASN A 49 6.65 0.27 -9.59
C ASN A 49 7.41 0.60 -10.89
N ASP A 50 7.80 1.87 -11.03
CA ASP A 50 8.49 2.44 -12.20
C ASP A 50 9.96 2.79 -11.92
N GLY A 51 10.47 2.41 -10.75
CA GLY A 51 11.84 2.66 -10.29
C GLY A 51 12.10 4.06 -9.73
N LYS A 52 11.09 4.95 -9.66
CA LYS A 52 11.27 6.31 -9.13
C LYS A 52 11.13 6.42 -7.61
N ARG A 53 10.47 5.46 -6.98
CA ARG A 53 10.32 5.33 -5.52
C ARG A 53 10.53 3.89 -5.09
N GLU A 54 10.88 3.70 -3.83
CA GLU A 54 10.74 2.39 -3.19
C GLU A 54 9.25 2.14 -2.98
N ILE A 55 8.76 1.01 -3.49
CA ILE A 55 7.38 0.58 -3.29
C ILE A 55 7.32 -0.89 -2.93
N LYS A 56 6.49 -1.22 -1.93
CA LYS A 56 6.17 -2.58 -1.51
C LYS A 56 4.66 -2.79 -1.60
N TYR A 57 4.26 -4.04 -1.80
CA TYR A 57 2.85 -4.43 -1.79
C TYR A 57 2.66 -5.78 -1.11
N THR A 58 1.73 -5.82 -0.17
CA THR A 58 1.28 -7.05 0.49
C THR A 58 -0.23 -7.17 0.32
N GLU A 59 -0.68 -8.32 -0.18
CA GLU A 59 -2.09 -8.67 -0.30
C GLU A 59 -2.37 -9.90 0.56
N TYR A 60 -3.37 -9.83 1.44
CA TYR A 60 -3.70 -10.89 2.38
C TYR A 60 -4.80 -11.82 1.84
N PRO A 61 -4.52 -13.10 1.55
CA PRO A 61 -5.50 -14.04 1.02
C PRO A 61 -6.68 -14.25 1.97
N GLY A 62 -7.90 -14.20 1.45
CA GLY A 62 -9.13 -14.45 2.23
C GLY A 62 -9.51 -13.35 3.24
N VAL A 63 -8.71 -12.30 3.37
CA VAL A 63 -9.01 -11.16 4.23
C VAL A 63 -9.94 -10.19 3.50
N ASN A 64 -11.05 -9.84 4.15
CA ASN A 64 -12.00 -8.83 3.70
C ASN A 64 -11.49 -7.44 4.13
N HIS A 65 -12.38 -6.51 4.49
CA HIS A 65 -12.01 -5.12 4.76
C HIS A 65 -11.04 -4.91 5.93
N ASN A 66 -11.12 -5.75 6.97
CA ASN A 66 -10.35 -5.61 8.22
C ASN A 66 -8.89 -6.08 8.09
N SER A 67 -8.15 -5.55 7.11
CA SER A 67 -6.76 -5.93 6.83
C SER A 67 -5.75 -5.26 7.76
N TRP A 68 -6.12 -4.22 8.49
CA TRP A 68 -5.22 -3.54 9.43
C TRP A 68 -4.81 -4.44 10.61
N ASP A 69 -5.64 -5.39 11.02
CA ASP A 69 -5.27 -6.39 12.03
C ASP A 69 -4.05 -7.21 11.58
N ASN A 70 -3.95 -7.54 10.29
CA ASN A 70 -2.78 -8.21 9.71
C ASN A 70 -1.57 -7.28 9.64
N VAL A 71 -1.76 -6.03 9.22
CA VAL A 71 -0.67 -5.07 9.02
C VAL A 71 0.07 -4.79 10.33
N PHE A 72 -0.64 -4.61 11.44
CA PHE A 72 0.01 -4.30 12.73
C PHE A 72 0.80 -5.48 13.33
N VAL A 73 0.68 -6.68 12.77
CA VAL A 73 1.48 -7.86 13.12
C VAL A 73 2.37 -8.35 11.98
N GLU A 74 2.41 -7.64 10.84
CA GLU A 74 3.25 -7.99 9.70
C GLU A 74 4.73 -7.88 10.09
N PRO A 75 5.51 -8.97 9.93
CA PRO A 75 6.93 -8.97 10.23
C PRO A 75 7.69 -7.84 9.52
N GLY A 76 8.41 -7.04 10.30
CA GLY A 76 9.24 -5.95 9.78
C GLY A 76 8.49 -4.70 9.34
N VAL A 77 7.17 -4.59 9.55
CA VAL A 77 6.42 -3.37 9.22
C VAL A 77 6.92 -2.16 10.02
N PHE A 78 7.21 -2.35 11.31
CA PHE A 78 7.72 -1.29 12.18
C PHE A 78 9.21 -1.02 11.92
N ASP A 79 10.01 -2.05 11.68
CA ASP A 79 11.42 -1.90 11.29
C ASP A 79 11.55 -1.18 9.94
N TRP A 80 10.57 -1.32 9.05
CA TRP A 80 10.54 -0.56 7.81
C TRP A 80 10.09 0.88 8.01
N LEU A 81 9.30 1.18 9.05
CA LEU A 81 8.75 2.51 9.32
C LEU A 81 9.74 3.45 10.04
N PHE A 82 10.67 2.91 10.83
CA PHE A 82 11.58 3.65 11.71
C PHE A 82 13.06 3.42 11.38
#